data_AF-A0A964PQH4-F1
#
_entry.id   AF-A0A964PQH4-F1
#
_cell.length_a   1.000
_cell.length_b   1.000
_cell.length_c   1.000
_cell.angle_alpha   90.00
_cell.angle_beta   90.00
_cell.angle_gamma   90.00
#
_symmetry.space_group_name_H-M   'P 1'
#
loop_
_entity.id
_entity.type
_entity.pdbx_description
1 polymer ?
#
loop_
_entity_poly.entity_id
_entity_poly.type
_entity_poly.pdbx_seq_one_letter_code
_entity_poly.pdbx_strand_id
1 'polypeptide(L)'
;MSMRARRIADGLFAIQMGCVLLFGVTQISLMWKTTEGVSLTWFVFWAIFLGINLVLAVRAHQVQPSRVTSQTVFTYAAWLTVLAAGLGVLVWRSLGAWYLVDTVNVIVSGLGIAVTYLLGRRHGLGFADPMVRGWLAVFFKATPQLTLAWHITQVGGAGLAPIAIFSGHATICIRIGQLYFSIREAGWDRNRIGSAISEIANEVSWIITTAVWLVT
;
A
#
# COMPACT_ATOMS: atom_id res chain seq x y z
N MET A 1 -18.53 -1.42 20.43
CA MET A 1 -17.26 -2.12 20.70
C MET A 1 -17.03 -2.30 22.21
N SER A 2 -16.62 -3.49 22.66
CA SER A 2 -16.28 -3.73 24.08
C SER A 2 -14.97 -3.03 24.50
N MET A 3 -14.74 -2.83 25.80
CA MET A 3 -13.50 -2.21 26.30
C MET A 3 -12.25 -3.00 25.88
N ARG A 4 -12.33 -4.34 25.88
CA ARG A 4 -11.25 -5.22 25.42
C ARG A 4 -10.93 -4.98 23.94
N ALA A 5 -11.95 -4.96 23.08
CA ALA A 5 -11.76 -4.70 21.65
C ALA A 5 -11.17 -3.30 21.39
N ARG A 6 -11.55 -2.29 22.19
CA ARG A 6 -10.94 -0.94 22.14
C ARG A 6 -9.45 -0.95 22.44
N ARG A 7 -9.04 -1.62 23.53
CA ARG A 7 -7.62 -1.73 23.88
C ARG A 7 -6.80 -2.45 22.81
N ILE A 8 -7.37 -3.51 22.21
CA ILE A 8 -6.74 -4.24 21.10
C ILE A 8 -6.57 -3.31 19.90
N ALA A 9 -7.62 -2.62 19.46
CA ALA A 9 -7.55 -1.71 18.32
C ALA A 9 -6.49 -0.60 18.53
N ASP A 10 -6.45 -0.01 19.74
CA ASP A 10 -5.49 1.03 20.10
C ASP A 10 -4.04 0.51 20.11
N GLY A 11 -3.81 -0.68 20.65
CA GLY A 11 -2.50 -1.32 20.63
C GLY A 11 -2.02 -1.64 19.21
N LEU A 12 -2.91 -2.18 18.37
CA LEU A 12 -2.64 -2.46 16.97
C LEU A 12 -2.32 -1.17 16.18
N PHE A 13 -3.05 -0.09 16.44
CA PHE A 13 -2.77 1.22 15.86
C PHE A 13 -1.40 1.77 16.30
N ALA A 14 -1.05 1.65 17.59
CA ALA A 14 0.25 2.06 18.09
C ALA A 14 1.39 1.28 17.42
N ILE A 15 1.24 -0.03 17.24
CA ILE A 15 2.20 -0.88 16.50
C ILE A 15 2.32 -0.41 15.05
N GLN A 16 1.21 -0.09 14.37
CA GLN A 16 1.27 0.45 13.01
C GLN A 16 2.06 1.75 12.95
N MET A 17 1.85 2.67 13.90
CA MET A 17 2.59 3.94 13.93
C MET A 17 4.07 3.74 14.20
N GLY A 18 4.41 2.81 15.10
CA GLY A 18 5.80 2.39 15.30
C GLY A 18 6.43 1.85 14.01
N CYS A 19 5.72 0.99 13.29
CA CYS A 19 6.18 0.43 12.01
C CYS A 19 6.35 1.50 10.93
N VAL A 20 5.43 2.47 10.83
CA VAL A 20 5.54 3.61 9.89
C VAL A 20 6.81 4.40 10.16
N LEU A 21 7.08 4.73 11.42
CA LEU A 21 8.27 5.49 11.82
C LEU A 21 9.55 4.68 11.58
N LEU A 22 9.58 3.42 11.99
CA LEU A 22 10.72 2.53 11.81
C LEU A 22 11.02 2.33 10.31
N PHE A 23 10.01 2.05 9.50
CA PHE A 23 10.14 2.00 8.04
C PHE A 23 10.70 3.31 7.52
N GLY A 24 10.10 4.45 7.88
CA GLY A 24 10.51 5.75 7.36
C GLY A 24 11.96 6.06 7.67
N VAL A 25 12.37 5.96 8.93
CA VAL A 25 13.75 6.23 9.35
C VAL A 25 14.72 5.27 8.65
N THR A 26 14.45 3.96 8.68
CA THR A 26 15.41 2.97 8.18
C THR A 26 15.51 2.97 6.66
N GLN A 27 14.39 2.98 5.95
CA GLN A 27 14.35 2.94 4.50
C GLN A 27 14.88 4.25 3.90
N ILE A 28 14.47 5.41 4.42
CA ILE A 28 14.96 6.70 3.92
C ILE A 28 16.47 6.82 4.17
N SER A 29 16.96 6.44 5.35
CA SER A 29 18.40 6.44 5.65
C SER A 29 19.20 5.50 4.75
N LEU A 30 18.63 4.33 4.39
CA LEU A 30 19.24 3.39 3.46
C LEU A 30 19.29 3.97 2.04
N MET A 31 18.22 4.62 1.59
CA MET A 31 18.13 5.23 0.25
C MET A 31 19.12 6.37 0.03
N TRP A 32 19.54 7.04 1.11
CA TRP A 32 20.67 7.98 1.05
C TRP A 32 22.00 7.30 0.73
N LYS A 33 22.16 6.02 1.07
CA LYS A 33 23.37 5.22 0.82
C LYS A 33 23.31 4.50 -0.52
N THR A 34 22.23 3.75 -0.77
CA THR A 34 22.02 2.97 -1.99
C THR A 34 20.55 2.99 -2.40
N THR A 35 20.30 3.00 -3.70
CA THR A 35 18.95 2.88 -4.29
C THR A 35 18.81 1.57 -5.09
N GLU A 36 19.71 0.62 -4.87
CA GLU A 36 19.69 -0.69 -5.51
C GLU A 36 18.38 -1.44 -5.21
N GLY A 37 17.78 -2.02 -6.24
CA GLY A 37 16.54 -2.79 -6.08
C GLY A 37 15.29 -1.94 -5.80
N VAL A 38 15.38 -0.61 -5.72
CA VAL A 38 14.20 0.27 -5.61
C VAL A 38 13.99 1.08 -6.88
N SER A 39 12.73 1.27 -7.29
CA SER A 39 12.39 2.02 -8.51
C SER A 39 11.47 3.20 -8.23
N LEU A 40 11.50 4.19 -9.12
CA LEU A 40 10.68 5.39 -9.01
C LEU A 40 9.19 5.05 -9.08
N THR A 41 8.81 4.20 -10.03
CA THR A 41 7.42 3.77 -10.21
C THR A 41 6.90 2.99 -9.03
N TRP A 42 7.73 2.24 -8.31
CA TRP A 42 7.31 1.54 -7.09
C TRP A 42 6.83 2.52 -6.02
N PHE A 43 7.61 3.57 -5.73
CA PHE A 43 7.23 4.59 -4.74
C PHE A 43 6.01 5.39 -5.19
N VAL A 44 5.97 5.82 -6.46
CA VAL A 44 4.84 6.60 -7.01
C VAL A 44 3.55 5.80 -6.96
N PHE A 45 3.56 4.55 -7.42
CA PHE A 45 2.36 3.71 -7.43
C PHE A 45 1.93 3.34 -6.00
N TRP A 46 2.88 3.09 -5.10
CA TRP A 46 2.55 2.90 -3.69
C TRP A 46 1.88 4.16 -3.10
N ALA A 47 2.36 5.36 -3.40
CA ALA A 47 1.71 6.59 -2.96
C ALA A 47 0.28 6.73 -3.51
N ILE A 48 0.05 6.38 -4.78
CA ILE A 48 -1.30 6.39 -5.39
C ILE A 48 -2.21 5.36 -4.71
N PHE A 49 -1.72 4.14 -4.45
CA PHE A 49 -2.44 3.12 -3.70
C PHE A 49 -2.87 3.63 -2.32
N LEU A 50 -1.96 4.27 -1.57
CA LEU A 50 -2.27 4.85 -0.26
C LEU A 50 -3.29 5.98 -0.38
N GLY A 51 -3.18 6.83 -1.41
CA GLY A 51 -4.15 7.90 -1.67
C GLY A 51 -5.56 7.37 -1.96
N ILE A 52 -5.68 6.33 -2.80
CA ILE A 52 -6.97 5.69 -3.09
C ILE A 52 -7.57 5.11 -1.81
N ASN A 53 -6.78 4.34 -1.04
CA ASN A 53 -7.25 3.74 0.21
C ASN A 53 -7.56 4.75 1.31
N LEU A 54 -6.83 5.88 1.37
CA LEU A 54 -7.15 6.99 2.25
C LEU A 54 -8.53 7.56 1.91
N VAL A 55 -8.83 7.78 0.63
CA VAL A 55 -10.15 8.28 0.23
C VAL A 55 -11.26 7.27 0.55
N LEU A 56 -11.02 5.97 0.33
CA LEU A 56 -11.97 4.92 0.72
C LEU A 56 -12.20 4.90 2.24
N ALA A 57 -11.14 5.01 3.03
CA ALA A 57 -11.21 5.03 4.49
C ALA A 57 -11.94 6.28 5.01
N VAL A 58 -11.68 7.46 4.44
CA VAL A 58 -12.39 8.70 4.78
C VAL A 58 -13.87 8.57 4.47
N ARG A 59 -14.24 8.03 3.31
CA ARG A 59 -15.65 7.80 2.96
C ARG A 59 -16.31 6.77 3.86
N ALA A 60 -15.63 5.67 4.18
CA ALA A 60 -16.13 4.66 5.11
C ALA A 60 -16.37 5.26 6.52
N HIS A 61 -15.48 6.16 6.95
CA HIS A 61 -15.64 6.92 8.19
C HIS A 61 -16.80 7.91 8.13
N GLN A 62 -16.99 8.62 7.02
CA GLN A 62 -18.12 9.55 6.85
C GLN A 62 -19.47 8.82 6.87
N VAL A 63 -19.54 7.63 6.25
CA VAL A 63 -20.76 6.80 6.23
C VAL A 63 -21.08 6.25 7.62
N GLN A 64 -20.07 5.73 8.32
CA GLN A 64 -20.24 5.22 9.68
C GLN A 64 -18.99 5.49 10.51
N PRO A 65 -18.96 6.61 11.25
CA PRO A 65 -17.80 7.00 12.04
C PRO A 65 -17.50 5.98 13.12
N SER A 66 -16.24 5.57 13.20
CA SER A 66 -15.75 4.73 14.29
C SER A 66 -14.30 5.06 14.62
N ARG A 67 -13.88 4.63 15.81
CA ARG A 67 -12.48 4.80 16.24
C ARG A 67 -11.53 4.04 15.32
N VAL A 68 -11.88 2.82 14.93
CA VAL A 68 -11.06 1.99 14.03
C VAL A 68 -10.93 2.65 12.66
N THR A 69 -12.01 3.18 12.09
CA THR A 69 -11.95 3.87 10.78
C THR A 69 -11.13 5.15 10.86
N SER A 70 -11.23 5.92 11.94
CA SER A 70 -10.39 7.11 12.17
C SER A 70 -8.90 6.74 12.28
N GLN A 71 -8.57 5.66 13.00
CA GLN A 71 -7.22 5.10 13.07
C GLN A 71 -6.71 4.69 11.69
N THR A 72 -7.52 4.00 10.89
CA THR A 72 -7.16 3.62 9.51
C THR A 72 -6.89 4.83 8.62
N VAL A 73 -7.71 5.90 8.72
CA VAL A 73 -7.47 7.17 8.00
C VAL A 73 -6.11 7.75 8.39
N PHE A 74 -5.83 7.84 9.69
CA PHE A 74 -4.55 8.36 10.18
C PHE A 74 -3.38 7.49 9.72
N THR A 75 -3.53 6.16 9.75
CA THR A 75 -2.51 5.22 9.28
C THR A 75 -2.16 5.44 7.81
N TYR A 76 -3.16 5.57 6.93
CA TYR A 76 -2.89 5.83 5.51
C TYR A 76 -2.24 7.20 5.30
N ALA A 77 -2.67 8.23 6.02
CA ALA A 77 -2.06 9.56 5.94
C ALA A 77 -0.59 9.54 6.40
N ALA A 78 -0.29 8.87 7.52
CA ALA A 78 1.06 8.74 8.04
C ALA A 78 1.98 7.99 7.06
N TRP A 79 1.52 6.87 6.51
CA TRP A 79 2.24 6.14 5.46
C TRP A 79 2.47 7.01 4.22
N LEU A 80 1.47 7.76 3.77
CA LEU A 80 1.60 8.62 2.61
C LEU A 80 2.66 9.71 2.80
N THR A 81 2.74 10.30 4.00
CA THR A 81 3.79 11.27 4.36
C THR A 81 5.19 10.65 4.30
N VAL A 82 5.37 9.47 4.89
CA VAL A 82 6.67 8.77 4.86
C VAL A 82 7.05 8.39 3.42
N LEU A 83 6.09 7.95 2.62
CA LEU A 83 6.31 7.63 1.21
C LEU A 83 6.67 8.86 0.39
N ALA A 84 6.03 10.01 0.63
CA ALA A 84 6.37 11.26 -0.03
C ALA A 84 7.81 11.69 0.30
N ALA A 85 8.24 11.55 1.56
CA ALA A 85 9.62 11.83 1.95
C ALA A 85 10.61 10.87 1.27
N GLY A 86 10.33 9.57 1.25
CA GLY A 86 11.16 8.58 0.55
C GLY A 86 11.24 8.80 -0.95
N LEU A 87 10.12 9.16 -1.59
CA LEU A 87 10.06 9.54 -3.00
C LEU A 87 10.90 10.79 -3.27
N GLY A 88 10.88 11.78 -2.37
CA GLY A 88 11.73 12.97 -2.46
C GLY A 88 13.22 12.63 -2.44
N VAL A 89 13.64 11.72 -1.55
CA VAL A 89 15.04 11.24 -1.52
C VAL A 89 15.38 10.46 -2.78
N LEU A 90 14.48 9.61 -3.26
CA LEU A 90 14.68 8.85 -4.49
C LEU A 90 14.89 9.80 -5.67
N VAL A 91 13.95 10.71 -5.92
CA VAL A 91 14.04 11.70 -6.99
C VAL A 91 15.35 12.49 -6.90
N TRP A 92 15.74 12.92 -5.70
CA TRP A 92 16.99 13.66 -5.49
C TRP A 92 18.24 12.83 -5.85
N ARG A 93 18.31 11.57 -5.39
CA ARG A 93 19.45 10.67 -5.61
C ARG A 93 19.48 10.08 -7.01
N SER A 94 18.33 9.95 -7.66
CA SER A 94 18.12 9.21 -8.90
C SER A 94 17.65 10.12 -10.04
N LEU A 95 17.98 11.41 -10.01
CA LEU A 95 17.74 12.35 -11.11
C LEU A 95 18.26 11.74 -12.43
N GLY A 96 17.34 11.28 -13.29
CA GLY A 96 17.63 10.66 -14.58
C GLY A 96 17.61 9.13 -14.63
N ALA A 97 17.44 8.43 -13.51
CA ALA A 97 17.35 6.97 -13.50
C ALA A 97 15.91 6.52 -13.78
N TRP A 98 15.65 6.12 -15.03
CA TRP A 98 14.46 5.39 -15.44
C TRP A 98 14.86 3.99 -15.87
N TYR A 99 14.38 2.97 -15.17
CA TYR A 99 14.78 1.59 -15.43
C TYR A 99 13.74 0.88 -16.31
N LEU A 100 14.14 -0.25 -16.91
CA LEU A 100 13.21 -1.10 -17.65
C LEU A 100 12.01 -1.52 -16.78
N VAL A 101 12.24 -1.77 -15.48
CA VAL A 101 11.17 -2.10 -14.53
C VAL A 101 10.13 -0.99 -14.41
N ASP A 102 10.54 0.28 -14.54
CA ASP A 102 9.62 1.42 -14.51
C ASP A 102 8.70 1.42 -15.74
N THR A 103 9.27 1.17 -16.93
CA THR A 103 8.48 1.01 -18.17
C THR A 103 7.49 -0.15 -18.04
N VAL A 104 7.93 -1.31 -17.56
CA VAL A 104 7.06 -2.48 -17.38
C VAL A 104 5.92 -2.18 -16.39
N ASN A 105 6.24 -1.51 -15.27
CA ASN A 105 5.23 -1.09 -14.30
C ASN A 105 4.18 -0.19 -14.91
N VAL A 106 4.60 0.86 -15.62
CA VAL A 106 3.67 1.81 -16.24
C VAL A 106 2.77 1.11 -17.25
N ILE A 107 3.31 0.23 -18.09
CA ILE A 107 2.53 -0.50 -19.10
C ILE A 107 1.53 -1.44 -18.42
N VAL A 108 1.97 -2.29 -17.49
CA VAL A 108 1.09 -3.30 -16.87
C VAL A 108 0.02 -2.63 -16.01
N SER A 109 0.38 -1.64 -15.19
CA SER A 109 -0.61 -0.89 -14.42
C SER A 109 -1.54 -0.08 -15.32
N GLY A 110 -1.04 0.52 -16.41
CA GLY A 110 -1.85 1.22 -17.41
C GLY A 110 -2.90 0.33 -18.07
N LEU A 111 -2.52 -0.88 -18.48
CA LEU A 111 -3.45 -1.89 -19.00
C LEU A 111 -4.46 -2.33 -17.94
N GLY A 112 -4.01 -2.55 -16.70
CA GLY A 112 -4.90 -2.88 -15.59
C GLY A 112 -5.94 -1.80 -15.28
N ILE A 113 -5.53 -0.53 -15.33
CA ILE A 113 -6.41 0.63 -15.19
C ILE A 113 -7.44 0.66 -16.32
N ALA A 114 -7.00 0.46 -17.57
CA ALA A 114 -7.89 0.44 -18.73
C ALA A 114 -8.93 -0.68 -18.60
N VAL A 115 -8.51 -1.92 -18.26
CA VAL A 115 -9.41 -3.06 -18.06
C VAL A 115 -10.40 -2.78 -16.93
N THR A 116 -9.91 -2.30 -15.78
CA THR A 116 -10.77 -1.98 -14.61
C THR A 116 -11.82 -0.94 -14.97
N TYR A 117 -11.42 0.10 -15.69
CA TYR A 117 -12.33 1.15 -16.12
C TYR A 117 -13.37 0.64 -17.13
N LEU A 118 -12.95 -0.12 -18.14
CA LEU A 118 -13.84 -0.68 -19.16
C LEU A 118 -14.88 -1.62 -18.55
N LEU A 119 -14.45 -2.51 -17.64
CA LEU A 119 -15.36 -3.39 -16.92
C LEU A 119 -16.29 -2.60 -15.99
N GLY A 120 -15.76 -1.62 -15.25
CA GLY A 120 -16.58 -0.72 -14.43
C GLY A 120 -17.67 -0.04 -15.25
N ARG A 121 -17.31 0.53 -16.40
CA ARG A 121 -18.25 1.17 -17.32
C ARG A 121 -19.31 0.22 -17.86
N ARG A 122 -18.94 -1.02 -18.22
CA ARG A 122 -19.89 -2.06 -18.66
C ARG A 122 -20.91 -2.41 -17.57
N HIS A 123 -20.56 -2.25 -16.30
CA HIS A 123 -21.45 -2.44 -15.16
C HIS A 123 -22.10 -1.14 -14.65
N GLY A 124 -22.03 -0.04 -15.40
CA GLY A 124 -22.61 1.24 -15.01
C GLY A 124 -21.89 1.93 -13.84
N LEU A 125 -20.68 1.50 -13.49
CA LEU A 125 -19.87 2.05 -12.40
C LEU A 125 -18.93 3.14 -12.92
N GLY A 126 -18.87 4.26 -12.21
CA GLY A 126 -17.94 5.36 -12.49
C GLY A 126 -16.57 5.20 -11.81
N PHE A 127 -15.61 6.04 -12.19
CA PHE A 127 -14.27 6.06 -11.58
C PHE A 127 -14.28 6.40 -10.06
N ALA A 128 -15.32 7.11 -9.61
CA ALA A 128 -15.51 7.43 -8.20
C ALA A 128 -16.13 6.28 -7.39
N ASP A 129 -16.57 5.20 -8.04
CA ASP A 129 -17.17 4.06 -7.38
C ASP A 129 -16.12 3.32 -6.52
N PRO A 130 -16.46 2.94 -5.27
CA PRO A 130 -15.50 2.32 -4.38
C PRO A 130 -14.94 0.98 -4.89
N MET A 131 -15.73 0.22 -5.65
CA MET A 131 -15.28 -1.06 -6.22
C MET A 131 -14.24 -0.84 -7.32
N VAL A 132 -14.49 0.13 -8.20
CA VAL A 132 -13.54 0.51 -9.25
C VAL A 132 -12.23 0.97 -8.60
N ARG A 133 -12.31 1.82 -7.57
CA ARG A 133 -11.13 2.26 -6.81
C ARG A 133 -10.37 1.13 -6.13
N GLY A 134 -11.07 0.18 -5.52
CA GLY A 134 -10.45 -1.00 -4.92
C GLY A 134 -9.61 -1.79 -5.92
N TRP A 135 -10.15 -2.03 -7.12
CA TRP A 135 -9.43 -2.72 -8.19
C TRP A 135 -8.29 -1.89 -8.80
N LEU A 136 -8.47 -0.58 -8.97
CA LEU A 136 -7.37 0.30 -9.38
C LEU A 136 -6.21 0.25 -8.37
N ALA A 137 -6.52 0.26 -7.08
CA ALA A 137 -5.52 0.16 -6.02
C ALA A 137 -4.72 -1.16 -6.10
N VAL A 138 -5.33 -2.28 -6.51
CA VAL A 138 -4.61 -3.54 -6.76
C VAL A 138 -3.48 -3.32 -7.78
N PHE A 139 -3.76 -2.68 -8.92
CA PHE A 139 -2.75 -2.43 -9.96
C PHE A 139 -1.67 -1.41 -9.55
N PHE A 140 -1.99 -0.50 -8.62
CA PHE A 140 -1.01 0.43 -8.06
C PHE A 140 -0.18 -0.16 -6.92
N LYS A 141 -0.44 -1.41 -6.49
CA LYS A 141 0.32 -2.02 -5.39
C LYS A 141 0.89 -3.38 -5.73
N ALA A 142 0.04 -4.29 -6.20
CA ALA A 142 0.47 -5.64 -6.53
C ALA A 142 1.43 -5.66 -7.73
N THR A 143 1.10 -4.96 -8.81
CA THR A 143 1.98 -4.86 -9.99
C THR A 143 3.38 -4.36 -9.63
N PRO A 144 3.55 -3.19 -8.96
CA PRO A 144 4.88 -2.71 -8.63
C PRO A 144 5.61 -3.57 -7.58
N GLN A 145 4.92 -4.33 -6.73
CA GLN A 145 5.57 -5.31 -5.84
C GLN A 145 6.04 -6.57 -6.58
N LEU A 146 5.27 -7.05 -7.57
CA LEU A 146 5.67 -8.20 -8.39
C LEU A 146 6.83 -7.86 -9.32
N THR A 147 6.82 -6.67 -9.93
CA THR A 147 7.95 -6.20 -10.72
C THR A 147 9.16 -5.85 -9.88
N LEU A 148 8.97 -5.37 -8.64
CA LEU A 148 10.03 -5.23 -7.65
C LEU A 148 10.68 -6.57 -7.33
N ALA A 149 9.88 -7.63 -7.12
CA ALA A 149 10.40 -8.97 -6.94
C ALA A 149 11.26 -9.39 -8.14
N TRP A 150 10.77 -9.20 -9.37
CA TRP A 150 11.57 -9.44 -10.57
C TRP A 150 12.85 -8.59 -10.58
N HIS A 151 12.79 -7.30 -10.25
CA HIS A 151 13.96 -6.43 -10.25
C HIS A 151 15.01 -6.87 -9.25
N ILE A 152 14.60 -7.29 -8.04
CA ILE A 152 15.50 -7.85 -7.02
C ILE A 152 16.28 -9.04 -7.58
N THR A 153 15.64 -9.94 -8.35
CA THR A 153 16.37 -11.07 -8.97
C THR A 153 17.45 -10.65 -9.97
N GLN A 154 17.34 -9.45 -10.53
CA GLN A 154 18.28 -8.96 -11.54
C GLN A 154 19.44 -8.17 -10.93
N VAL A 155 19.17 -7.39 -9.87
CA VAL A 155 20.14 -6.41 -9.35
C VAL A 155 20.46 -6.55 -7.87
N GLY A 156 19.83 -7.48 -7.16
CA GLY A 156 19.92 -7.60 -5.71
C GLY A 156 18.85 -6.82 -4.95
N GLY A 157 18.71 -7.13 -3.66
CA GLY A 157 17.71 -6.53 -2.76
C GLY A 157 18.28 -5.59 -1.71
N ALA A 158 19.53 -5.15 -1.85
CA ALA A 158 20.28 -4.46 -0.79
C ALA A 158 19.75 -3.07 -0.43
N GLY A 159 19.01 -2.41 -1.34
CA GLY A 159 18.34 -1.14 -1.05
C GLY A 159 16.98 -1.27 -0.35
N LEU A 160 16.51 -2.48 -0.05
CA LEU A 160 15.37 -2.71 0.84
C LEU A 160 15.85 -3.03 2.25
N ALA A 161 15.45 -2.21 3.22
CA ALA A 161 15.77 -2.47 4.60
C ALA A 161 15.03 -3.74 5.11
N PRO A 162 15.68 -4.66 5.83
CA PRO A 162 14.98 -5.81 6.43
C PRO A 162 13.80 -5.40 7.34
N ILE A 163 13.97 -4.28 8.07
CA ILE A 163 12.91 -3.69 8.89
C ILE A 163 11.73 -3.22 8.03
N ALA A 164 11.97 -2.77 6.80
CA ALA A 164 10.93 -2.39 5.88
C ALA A 164 10.07 -3.58 5.44
N ILE A 165 10.70 -4.74 5.19
CA ILE A 165 10.00 -5.99 4.89
C ILE A 165 9.06 -6.40 6.03
N PHE A 166 9.60 -6.47 7.25
CA PHE A 166 8.83 -6.82 8.46
C PHE A 166 7.70 -5.81 8.72
N SER A 167 8.01 -4.52 8.68
CA SER A 167 7.03 -3.44 8.90
C SER A 167 5.91 -3.51 7.85
N GLY A 168 6.23 -3.88 6.61
CA GLY A 168 5.26 -4.14 5.56
C GLY A 168 4.23 -5.19 5.99
N HIS A 169 4.68 -6.44 6.23
CA HIS A 169 3.78 -7.53 6.64
C HIS A 169 2.96 -7.20 7.89
N ALA A 170 3.63 -6.73 8.94
CA ALA A 170 2.96 -6.39 10.19
C ALA A 170 1.85 -5.37 9.97
N THR A 171 2.13 -4.28 9.24
CA THR A 171 1.11 -3.24 9.05
C THR A 171 -0.03 -3.67 8.14
N ILE A 172 0.25 -4.42 7.06
CA ILE A 172 -0.79 -4.90 6.15
C ILE A 172 -1.71 -5.88 6.86
N CYS A 173 -1.16 -6.85 7.60
CA CYS A 173 -1.95 -7.80 8.40
C CYS A 173 -2.82 -7.08 9.43
N ILE A 174 -2.28 -6.07 10.11
CA ILE A 174 -3.07 -5.25 11.05
C ILE A 174 -4.18 -4.48 10.31
N ARG A 175 -3.92 -3.92 9.12
CA ARG A 175 -4.94 -3.21 8.34
C ARG A 175 -6.06 -4.16 7.89
N ILE A 176 -5.73 -5.36 7.43
CA ILE A 176 -6.72 -6.40 7.10
C ILE A 176 -7.56 -6.73 8.33
N GLY A 177 -6.93 -6.89 9.49
CA GLY A 177 -7.63 -7.10 10.77
C GLY A 177 -8.55 -5.93 11.15
N GLN A 178 -8.08 -4.68 11.03
CA GLN A 178 -8.88 -3.47 11.28
C GLN A 178 -10.07 -3.37 10.32
N LEU A 179 -9.87 -3.68 9.03
CA LEU A 179 -10.94 -3.73 8.03
C LEU A 179 -11.97 -4.80 8.39
N TYR A 180 -11.52 -6.00 8.79
CA TYR A 180 -12.41 -7.05 9.26
C TYR A 180 -13.28 -6.59 10.44
N PHE A 181 -12.67 -5.99 11.47
CA PHE A 181 -13.44 -5.43 12.59
C PHE A 181 -14.40 -4.33 12.14
N SER A 182 -13.95 -3.43 11.26
CA SER A 182 -14.78 -2.36 10.73
C SER A 182 -16.00 -2.89 9.97
N ILE A 183 -15.81 -3.92 9.15
CA ILE A 183 -16.88 -4.59 8.40
C ILE A 183 -17.86 -5.29 9.34
N ARG A 184 -17.38 -5.92 10.42
CA ARG A 184 -18.29 -6.53 11.40
C ARG A 184 -19.11 -5.52 12.18
N GLU A 185 -18.58 -4.31 12.40
CA GLU A 185 -19.30 -3.24 13.09
C GLU A 185 -20.27 -2.46 12.18
N ALA A 186 -19.89 -2.26 10.92
CA ALA A 186 -20.59 -1.35 9.99
C ALA A 186 -21.28 -2.04 8.81
N GLY A 187 -21.07 -3.35 8.66
CA GLY A 187 -21.52 -4.10 7.50
C GLY A 187 -20.57 -4.00 6.31
N TRP A 188 -20.93 -4.71 5.25
CA TRP A 188 -20.17 -4.83 4.01
C TRP A 188 -20.54 -3.72 3.02
N ASP A 189 -20.20 -2.47 3.34
CA ASP A 189 -20.34 -1.38 2.37
C ASP A 189 -19.23 -1.42 1.31
N ARG A 190 -19.50 -0.80 0.15
CA ARG A 190 -18.60 -0.83 -1.01
C ARG A 190 -17.22 -0.23 -0.71
N ASN A 191 -17.09 0.75 0.18
CA ASN A 191 -15.77 1.34 0.52
C ASN A 191 -14.91 0.34 1.29
N ARG A 192 -15.49 -0.33 2.29
CA ARG A 192 -14.77 -1.36 3.06
C ARG A 192 -14.41 -2.57 2.21
N ILE A 193 -15.31 -3.00 1.31
CA ILE A 193 -15.01 -4.07 0.34
C ILE A 193 -13.86 -3.66 -0.58
N GLY A 194 -13.93 -2.47 -1.17
CA GLY A 194 -12.89 -1.96 -2.06
C GLY A 194 -11.51 -1.92 -1.39
N SER A 195 -11.46 -1.42 -0.14
CA SER A 195 -10.22 -1.44 0.65
C SER A 195 -9.73 -2.85 0.95
N ALA A 196 -10.62 -3.76 1.36
CA ALA A 196 -10.26 -5.15 1.67
C ALA A 196 -9.66 -5.88 0.47
N ILE A 197 -10.26 -5.74 -0.73
CA ILE A 197 -9.72 -6.32 -1.97
C ILE A 197 -8.27 -5.84 -2.20
N SER A 198 -8.06 -4.54 -2.07
CA SER A 198 -6.74 -3.95 -2.33
C SER A 198 -5.68 -4.33 -1.29
N GLU A 199 -6.05 -4.44 0.00
CA GLU A 199 -5.11 -4.82 1.06
C GLU A 199 -4.78 -6.31 1.03
N ILE A 200 -5.73 -7.17 0.65
CA ILE A 200 -5.46 -8.60 0.44
C ILE A 200 -4.49 -8.78 -0.72
N ALA A 201 -4.75 -8.11 -1.86
CA ALA A 201 -3.84 -8.17 -3.00
C ALA A 201 -2.44 -7.68 -2.63
N ASN A 202 -2.34 -6.57 -1.88
CA ASN A 202 -1.10 -6.03 -1.35
C ASN A 202 -0.33 -7.03 -0.48
N GLU A 203 -0.99 -7.75 0.44
CA GLU A 203 -0.30 -8.75 1.26
C GLU A 203 0.22 -9.91 0.41
N VAL A 204 -0.61 -10.42 -0.51
CA VAL A 204 -0.24 -11.55 -1.37
C VAL A 204 0.98 -11.20 -2.23
N SER A 205 0.98 -10.03 -2.87
CA SER A 205 2.14 -9.60 -3.64
C SER A 205 3.36 -9.30 -2.78
N TRP A 206 3.18 -8.79 -1.55
CA TRP A 206 4.30 -8.55 -0.64
C TRP A 206 4.93 -9.85 -0.14
N ILE A 207 4.14 -10.90 0.12
CA ILE A 207 4.64 -12.25 0.43
C ILE A 207 5.56 -12.74 -0.71
N ILE A 208 5.15 -12.56 -1.96
CA ILE A 208 5.95 -12.94 -3.13
C ILE A 208 7.25 -12.13 -3.18
N THR A 209 7.18 -10.80 -3.02
CA THR A 209 8.37 -9.95 -2.98
C THR A 209 9.34 -10.37 -1.89
N THR A 210 8.83 -10.63 -0.67
CA THR A 210 9.64 -11.07 0.46
C THR A 210 10.30 -12.43 0.22
N ALA A 211 9.57 -13.38 -0.37
CA ALA A 211 10.13 -14.69 -0.69
C ALA A 211 11.31 -14.57 -1.66
N VAL A 212 11.20 -13.72 -2.69
CA VAL A 212 12.30 -13.46 -3.64
C VAL A 212 13.46 -12.73 -2.94
N TRP A 213 13.17 -11.75 -2.11
CA TRP A 213 14.18 -11.01 -1.35
C TRP A 213 14.99 -11.92 -0.40
N LEU A 214 14.37 -12.95 0.19
CA LEU A 214 15.05 -13.88 1.10
C LEU A 214 16.05 -14.82 0.41
N VAL A 215 15.89 -15.05 -0.89
CA VAL A 215 16.70 -16.03 -1.65
C VAL A 215 17.72 -15.36 -2.59
N THR A 216 17.81 -14.03 -2.59
CA THR A 216 18.72 -13.25 -3.44
C THR A 216 19.72 -12.50 -2.58
#